data_AF-A0A5N4AMC4-F1
#
_entry.id   AF-A0A5N4AMC4-F1
#
_cell.length_a   1.000
_cell.length_b   1.000
_cell.length_c   1.000
_cell.angle_alpha   90.00
_cell.angle_beta   90.00
_cell.angle_gamma   90.00
#
_symmetry.space_group_name_H-M   'P 1'
#
loop_
_entity.id
_entity.type
_entity.pdbx_description
1 polymer ?
#
loop_
_entity_poly.entity_id
_entity_poly.type
_entity_poly.pdbx_seq_one_letter_code
_entity_poly.pdbx_strand_id
1 'polypeptide(L)'
;MSKTKQTSLVTSEMIDRKLLNEKINNYLQQCTLHGLKYVGNQQLCWIERLFWLAAFIAASFLSGYFIITIVNNYNDRIIISINPRPINADRLPFPTITVCDMNRANKNRALKADDPFHKRCLGVLCDAKDPHGDDLLNARPAPIEQVHFINFTKRVGRKCYRSNKILILRPYEDLLKDRRPYNAEKWAVETGFSPNATNETIPWRLIGSGLTIMLKTDVDNYFCSSTNSAGFKISIADPLELPLGEGLITILPGFKIEIAISPLIKDARTSLTHDTTAASRWCHFSNERKLKLYKSYSLLKCLMECQINYTTEMCNCVPYYALSNRTSPICEQRHKACQNQVSDLRANAYQTAMNMIFARPNLTSALLTDGYLAISQTYRNF
;
A
#
# COMPACT_ATOMS: atom_id res chain seq x y z
N MET A 1 -55.22 68.48 5.00
CA MET A 1 -53.81 68.33 5.45
C MET A 1 -53.04 67.15 4.82
N SER A 2 -53.61 66.34 3.92
CA SER A 2 -52.92 65.16 3.35
C SER A 2 -52.04 65.46 2.12
N LYS A 3 -52.45 66.37 1.22
CA LYS A 3 -51.73 66.64 -0.05
C LYS A 3 -50.33 67.26 0.12
N THR A 4 -50.11 68.08 1.16
CA THR A 4 -48.84 68.82 1.36
C THR A 4 -47.70 67.93 1.90
N LYS A 5 -48.01 66.87 2.67
CA LYS A 5 -47.02 65.88 3.12
C LYS A 5 -46.56 64.95 2.00
N GLN A 6 -47.44 64.67 1.03
CA GLN A 6 -47.14 63.79 -0.09
C GLN A 6 -46.24 64.46 -1.13
N THR A 7 -46.42 65.76 -1.38
CA THR A 7 -45.50 66.54 -2.23
C THR A 7 -44.12 66.76 -1.59
N SER A 8 -44.02 66.92 -0.27
CA SER A 8 -42.73 67.06 0.42
C SER A 8 -41.90 65.77 0.49
N LEU A 9 -42.58 64.60 0.53
CA LEU A 9 -41.90 63.30 0.46
C LEU A 9 -41.38 63.01 -0.96
N VAL A 10 -42.18 63.32 -1.99
CA VAL A 10 -41.77 63.17 -3.40
C VAL A 10 -40.59 64.08 -3.75
N THR A 11 -40.53 65.31 -3.22
CA THR A 11 -39.38 66.19 -3.45
C THR A 11 -38.12 65.72 -2.73
N SER A 12 -38.23 65.18 -1.50
CA SER A 12 -37.08 64.56 -0.81
C SER A 12 -36.53 63.37 -1.60
N GLU A 13 -37.41 62.48 -2.07
CA GLU A 13 -37.02 61.28 -2.82
C GLU A 13 -36.39 61.62 -4.19
N MET A 14 -36.86 62.71 -4.83
CA MET A 14 -36.26 63.22 -6.06
C MET A 14 -34.89 63.88 -5.85
N ILE A 15 -34.69 64.56 -4.71
CA ILE A 15 -33.40 65.14 -4.33
C ILE A 15 -32.39 64.02 -4.02
N ASP A 16 -32.81 62.98 -3.30
CA ASP A 16 -31.99 61.82 -2.97
C ASP A 16 -31.54 61.06 -4.24
N ARG A 17 -32.43 60.90 -5.23
CA ARG A 17 -32.07 60.30 -6.52
C ARG A 17 -31.06 61.13 -7.32
N LYS A 18 -31.18 62.47 -7.31
CA LYS A 18 -30.22 63.36 -7.99
C LYS A 18 -28.84 63.28 -7.32
N LEU A 19 -28.81 63.37 -5.99
CA LEU A 19 -27.60 63.27 -5.20
C LEU A 19 -26.91 61.89 -5.37
N LEU A 20 -27.71 60.82 -5.43
CA LEU A 20 -27.21 59.47 -5.67
C LEU A 20 -26.57 59.35 -7.06
N ASN A 21 -27.23 59.86 -8.11
CA ASN A 21 -26.69 59.83 -9.47
C ASN A 21 -25.38 60.63 -9.60
N GLU A 22 -25.28 61.76 -8.91
CA GLU A 22 -24.06 62.58 -8.88
C GLU A 22 -22.91 61.84 -8.19
N LYS A 23 -23.18 61.20 -7.04
CA LYS A 23 -22.20 60.36 -6.35
C LYS A 23 -21.76 59.16 -7.18
N ILE A 24 -22.69 58.49 -7.87
CA ILE A 24 -22.40 57.35 -8.75
C ILE A 24 -21.51 57.81 -9.91
N ASN A 25 -21.84 58.91 -10.58
CA ASN A 25 -21.03 59.41 -11.70
C ASN A 25 -19.61 59.82 -11.26
N ASN A 26 -19.49 60.49 -10.12
CA ASN A 26 -18.18 60.83 -9.55
C ASN A 26 -17.36 59.56 -9.22
N TYR A 27 -17.99 58.55 -8.64
CA TYR A 27 -17.34 57.26 -8.38
C TYR A 27 -16.90 56.57 -9.68
N LEU A 28 -17.77 56.49 -10.69
CA LEU A 28 -17.47 55.86 -11.97
C LEU A 28 -16.27 56.53 -12.68
N GLN A 29 -16.13 57.85 -12.58
CA GLN A 29 -15.02 58.58 -13.20
C GLN A 29 -13.69 58.46 -12.45
N GLN A 30 -13.74 58.29 -11.12
CA GLN A 30 -12.56 58.22 -10.25
C GLN A 30 -12.15 56.78 -9.90
N CYS A 31 -12.97 55.78 -10.20
CA CYS A 31 -12.67 54.39 -9.85
C CYS A 31 -11.48 53.83 -10.65
N THR A 32 -10.75 52.92 -10.00
CA THR A 32 -9.64 52.16 -10.61
C THR A 32 -10.11 50.90 -11.33
N LEU A 33 -11.41 50.57 -11.25
CA LEU A 33 -12.01 49.43 -11.93
C LEU A 33 -12.11 49.69 -13.43
N HIS A 34 -11.26 48.98 -14.17
CA HIS A 34 -11.17 49.11 -15.61
C HIS A 34 -12.51 48.74 -16.29
N GLY A 35 -12.97 49.53 -17.26
CA GLY A 35 -14.26 49.35 -17.92
C GLY A 35 -15.40 50.18 -17.32
N LEU A 36 -15.44 50.35 -16.00
CA LEU A 36 -16.54 51.04 -15.30
C LEU A 36 -16.54 52.57 -15.56
N LYS A 37 -15.36 53.15 -15.82
CA LYS A 37 -15.19 54.54 -16.27
C LYS A 37 -15.91 54.86 -17.58
N TYR A 38 -15.98 53.89 -18.50
CA TYR A 38 -16.64 54.07 -19.81
C TYR A 38 -18.17 53.95 -19.70
N VAL A 39 -18.68 53.25 -18.69
CA VAL A 39 -20.12 53.17 -18.39
C VAL A 39 -20.67 54.53 -17.90
N GLY A 40 -19.88 55.26 -17.11
CA GLY A 40 -20.22 56.60 -16.60
C GLY A 40 -19.87 57.77 -17.53
N ASN A 41 -19.32 57.51 -18.72
CA ASN A 41 -18.91 58.58 -19.63
C ASN A 41 -20.11 59.13 -20.42
N GLN A 42 -20.44 60.40 -20.20
CA GLN A 42 -21.57 61.07 -20.83
C GLN A 42 -21.39 61.32 -22.34
N GLN A 43 -20.17 61.24 -22.86
CA GLN A 43 -19.83 61.49 -24.27
C GLN A 43 -20.04 60.27 -25.19
N LEU A 44 -20.21 59.08 -24.63
CA LEU A 44 -20.41 57.83 -25.39
C LEU A 44 -21.89 57.54 -25.61
N CYS A 45 -22.22 56.94 -26.75
CA CYS A 45 -23.58 56.52 -27.07
C CYS A 45 -24.05 55.40 -26.13
N TRP A 46 -25.36 55.26 -25.97
CA TRP A 46 -25.93 54.29 -25.03
C TRP A 46 -25.56 52.83 -25.38
N ILE A 47 -25.34 52.51 -26.67
CA ILE A 47 -24.91 51.18 -27.14
C ILE A 47 -23.48 50.86 -26.67
N GLU A 48 -22.57 51.83 -26.75
CA GLU A 48 -21.18 51.66 -26.31
C GLU A 48 -21.11 51.47 -24.80
N ARG A 49 -21.95 52.19 -24.04
CA ARG A 49 -22.08 51.99 -22.59
C ARG A 49 -22.58 50.59 -22.25
N LEU A 50 -23.54 50.07 -23.01
CA LEU A 50 -24.05 48.71 -22.83
C LEU A 50 -22.96 47.67 -23.14
N PHE A 51 -22.16 47.90 -24.20
CA PHE A 51 -21.00 47.06 -24.52
C PHE A 51 -19.98 47.03 -23.38
N TRP A 52 -19.58 48.19 -22.85
CA TRP A 52 -18.63 48.28 -21.75
C TRP A 52 -19.16 47.66 -20.46
N LEU A 53 -20.45 47.81 -20.18
CA LEU A 53 -21.11 47.16 -19.04
C LEU A 53 -21.10 45.63 -19.20
N ALA A 54 -21.47 45.12 -20.39
CA ALA A 54 -21.46 43.68 -20.67
C ALA A 54 -20.04 43.09 -20.61
N ALA A 55 -19.04 43.80 -21.15
CA ALA A 55 -17.64 43.39 -21.09
C ALA A 55 -17.11 43.36 -19.65
N PHE A 56 -17.46 44.36 -18.82
CA PHE A 56 -17.08 44.40 -17.41
C PHE A 56 -17.72 43.25 -16.60
N ILE A 57 -19.00 42.97 -16.84
CA ILE A 57 -19.70 41.85 -16.22
C ILE A 57 -19.05 40.53 -16.64
N ALA A 58 -18.82 40.32 -17.94
CA ALA A 58 -18.17 39.12 -18.45
C ALA A 58 -16.76 38.91 -17.88
N ALA A 59 -15.96 39.99 -17.80
CA ALA A 59 -14.62 39.93 -17.20
C ALA A 59 -14.67 39.62 -15.70
N SER A 60 -15.64 40.18 -14.97
CA SER A 60 -15.85 39.90 -13.54
C SER A 60 -16.28 38.46 -13.29
N PHE A 61 -17.17 37.91 -14.12
CA PHE A 61 -17.53 36.49 -14.05
C PHE A 61 -16.36 35.57 -14.40
N LEU A 62 -15.61 35.88 -15.46
CA LEU A 62 -14.49 35.06 -15.92
C LEU A 62 -13.34 35.07 -14.90
N SER A 63 -13.01 36.23 -14.33
CA SER A 63 -12.04 36.35 -13.25
C SER A 63 -12.48 35.60 -12.00
N GLY A 64 -13.75 35.72 -11.58
CA GLY A 64 -14.31 34.94 -10.49
C GLY A 64 -14.20 33.43 -10.73
N TYR A 65 -14.54 32.98 -11.94
CA TYR A 65 -14.38 31.58 -12.35
C TYR A 65 -12.92 31.10 -12.27
N PHE A 66 -11.96 31.88 -12.78
CA PHE A 66 -10.54 31.54 -12.69
C PHE A 66 -10.02 31.56 -11.25
N ILE A 67 -10.42 32.54 -10.43
CA ILE A 67 -10.03 32.61 -9.02
C ILE A 67 -10.54 31.38 -8.28
N ILE A 68 -11.83 31.02 -8.43
CA ILE A 68 -12.40 29.82 -7.81
C ILE A 68 -11.64 28.57 -8.28
N THR A 69 -11.36 28.46 -9.58
CA THR A 69 -10.61 27.32 -10.14
C THR A 69 -9.20 27.22 -9.56
N ILE A 70 -8.49 28.34 -9.44
CA ILE A 70 -7.13 28.39 -8.87
C ILE A 70 -7.17 28.05 -7.37
N VAL A 71 -8.10 28.63 -6.61
CA VAL A 71 -8.22 28.39 -5.17
C VAL A 71 -8.55 26.93 -4.89
N ASN A 72 -9.51 26.34 -5.61
CA ASN A 72 -9.83 24.92 -5.48
C ASN A 72 -8.61 24.06 -5.82
N ASN A 73 -7.93 24.36 -6.94
CA ASN A 73 -6.75 23.63 -7.36
C ASN A 73 -5.53 23.83 -6.43
N TYR A 74 -5.43 24.95 -5.70
CA TYR A 74 -4.39 25.19 -4.72
C TYR A 74 -4.64 24.40 -3.43
N ASN A 75 -5.88 24.44 -2.92
CA ASN A 75 -6.28 23.70 -1.72
C ASN A 75 -6.13 22.17 -1.90
N ASP A 76 -6.27 21.68 -3.14
CA ASP A 76 -6.15 20.26 -3.46
C ASP A 76 -4.71 19.80 -3.79
N ARG A 77 -3.73 20.71 -3.88
CA ARG A 77 -2.35 20.38 -4.32
C ARG A 77 -1.35 20.36 -3.17
N ILE A 78 -0.82 19.16 -2.90
CA ILE A 78 0.42 18.98 -2.13
C ILE A 78 1.60 19.00 -3.11
N ILE A 79 2.57 19.89 -2.90
CA ILE A 79 3.81 19.91 -3.69
C ILE A 79 4.80 18.93 -3.07
N ILE A 80 5.19 17.91 -3.84
CA ILE A 80 6.20 16.92 -3.42
C ILE A 80 7.50 17.21 -4.17
N SER A 81 8.59 17.34 -3.43
CA SER A 81 9.93 17.52 -3.97
C SER A 81 10.85 16.42 -3.44
N ILE A 82 11.48 15.69 -4.37
CA ILE A 82 12.44 14.64 -4.04
C ILE A 82 13.81 15.30 -3.92
N ASN A 83 14.41 15.21 -2.74
CA ASN A 83 15.77 15.70 -2.50
C ASN A 83 16.66 14.51 -2.14
N PRO A 84 17.52 14.03 -3.07
CA PRO A 84 18.41 12.92 -2.78
C PRO A 84 19.43 13.36 -1.72
N ARG A 85 19.64 12.52 -0.72
CA ARG A 85 20.65 12.74 0.33
C ARG A 85 21.50 11.48 0.49
N PRO A 86 22.83 11.60 0.59
CA PRO A 86 23.66 10.44 0.88
C PRO A 86 23.38 9.94 2.30
N ILE A 87 23.20 8.63 2.45
CA ILE A 87 23.04 7.95 3.74
C ILE A 87 24.20 6.97 3.89
N ASN A 88 24.79 6.95 5.08
CA ASN A 88 25.86 6.00 5.40
C ASN A 88 25.28 4.58 5.56
N ALA A 89 26.05 3.58 5.13
CA ALA A 89 25.62 2.19 5.14
C ALA A 89 25.30 1.66 6.56
N ASP A 90 25.91 2.21 7.61
CA ASP A 90 25.68 1.85 9.01
C ASP A 90 24.28 2.24 9.53
N ARG A 91 23.55 3.10 8.80
CA ARG A 91 22.16 3.45 9.10
C ARG A 91 21.15 2.62 8.32
N LEU A 92 21.62 1.87 7.32
CA LEU A 92 20.77 1.03 6.48
C LEU A 92 20.56 -0.32 7.15
N PRO A 93 19.30 -0.80 7.25
CA PRO A 93 19.04 -2.15 7.68
C PRO A 93 19.44 -3.14 6.58
N PHE A 94 19.99 -4.28 7.00
CA PHE A 94 20.16 -5.44 6.14
C PHE A 94 18.77 -5.99 5.79
N PRO A 95 18.48 -6.26 4.51
CA PRO A 95 17.17 -6.72 4.10
C PRO A 95 16.86 -8.10 4.69
N THR A 96 15.56 -8.40 4.78
CA THR A 96 15.14 -9.78 5.05
C THR A 96 15.45 -10.63 3.83
N ILE A 97 16.29 -11.65 3.99
CA ILE A 97 16.48 -12.70 2.99
C ILE A 97 15.75 -13.94 3.49
N THR A 98 14.79 -14.43 2.71
CA THR A 98 14.05 -15.67 2.99
C THR A 98 14.41 -16.70 1.95
N VAL A 99 14.86 -17.88 2.37
CA VAL A 99 15.23 -19.01 1.51
C VAL A 99 14.30 -20.17 1.79
N CYS A 100 13.55 -20.61 0.79
CA CYS A 100 12.63 -21.74 0.88
C CYS A 100 13.05 -22.84 -0.10
N ASP A 101 13.01 -24.09 0.36
CA ASP A 101 13.10 -25.25 -0.53
C ASP A 101 11.92 -25.21 -1.51
N MET A 102 12.17 -25.47 -2.80
CA MET A 102 11.10 -25.56 -3.80
C MET A 102 10.17 -26.74 -3.54
N ASN A 103 10.70 -27.79 -2.92
CA ASN A 103 9.92 -28.90 -2.42
C ASN A 103 9.06 -28.46 -1.25
N ARG A 104 7.74 -28.69 -1.32
CA ARG A 104 6.82 -28.35 -0.24
C ARG A 104 6.72 -29.46 0.81
N ALA A 105 6.97 -30.71 0.44
CA ALA A 105 6.80 -31.88 1.31
C ALA A 105 7.92 -32.91 1.15
N ASN A 106 8.44 -33.46 2.26
CA ASN A 106 9.40 -34.55 2.18
C ASN A 106 8.73 -35.87 1.76
N LYS A 107 9.22 -36.51 0.71
CA LYS A 107 8.68 -37.75 0.13
C LYS A 107 8.49 -38.86 1.15
N ASN A 108 9.55 -39.20 1.90
CA ASN A 108 9.50 -40.29 2.89
C ASN A 108 8.50 -40.05 4.01
N ARG A 109 8.24 -38.78 4.37
CA ARG A 109 7.25 -38.43 5.39
C ARG A 109 5.85 -38.33 4.83
N ALA A 110 5.70 -37.83 3.61
CA ALA A 110 4.42 -37.73 2.92
C ALA A 110 3.84 -39.12 2.63
N LEU A 111 4.67 -40.06 2.15
CA LEU A 111 4.25 -41.45 1.89
C LEU A 111 3.85 -42.21 3.16
N LYS A 112 4.39 -41.83 4.33
CA LYS A 112 3.99 -42.40 5.62
C LYS A 112 2.67 -41.84 6.15
N ALA A 113 2.19 -40.73 5.61
CA ALA A 113 1.00 -40.03 6.05
C ALA A 113 -0.22 -40.48 5.21
N ASP A 114 -0.56 -41.77 5.31
CA ASP A 114 -1.50 -42.45 4.42
C ASP A 114 -2.98 -42.33 4.85
N ASP A 115 -3.26 -41.83 6.06
CA ASP A 115 -4.65 -41.66 6.50
C ASP A 115 -5.40 -40.56 5.72
N PRO A 116 -6.75 -40.64 5.64
CA PRO A 116 -7.56 -39.70 4.87
C PRO A 116 -7.38 -38.23 5.29
N PHE A 117 -7.11 -37.98 6.57
CA PHE A 117 -6.90 -36.62 7.09
C PHE A 117 -5.59 -36.02 6.56
N HIS A 118 -4.49 -36.77 6.65
CA HIS A 118 -3.20 -36.33 6.14
C HIS A 118 -3.16 -36.25 4.61
N LYS A 119 -3.88 -37.10 3.88
CA LYS A 119 -4.05 -36.99 2.42
C LYS A 119 -4.71 -35.66 2.03
N ARG A 120 -5.75 -35.22 2.74
CA ARG A 120 -6.36 -33.90 2.53
C ARG A 120 -5.39 -32.76 2.87
N CYS A 121 -4.64 -32.88 3.97
CA CYS A 121 -3.59 -31.90 4.30
C CYS A 121 -2.49 -31.83 3.22
N LEU A 122 -2.09 -32.97 2.63
CA LEU A 122 -1.17 -33.02 1.49
C LEU A 122 -1.76 -32.31 0.28
N GLY A 123 -3.05 -32.52 -0.03
CA GLY A 123 -3.74 -31.82 -1.10
C GLY A 123 -3.62 -30.30 -0.97
N VAL A 124 -3.87 -29.76 0.24
CA VAL A 124 -3.73 -28.32 0.52
C VAL A 124 -2.27 -27.84 0.39
N LEU A 125 -1.31 -28.60 0.91
CA LEU A 125 0.11 -28.22 0.87
C LEU A 125 0.68 -28.25 -0.55
N CYS A 126 0.35 -29.28 -1.31
CA CYS A 126 0.87 -29.52 -2.65
C CYS A 126 0.10 -28.79 -3.75
N ASP A 127 -1.05 -28.20 -3.43
CA ASP A 127 -1.99 -27.66 -4.43
C ASP A 127 -2.34 -28.70 -5.51
N ALA A 128 -2.37 -29.97 -5.10
CA ALA A 128 -2.65 -31.08 -6.00
C ALA A 128 -4.15 -31.11 -6.28
N LYS A 129 -4.52 -31.28 -7.55
CA LYS A 129 -5.90 -31.67 -7.89
C LYS A 129 -6.17 -33.01 -7.21
N ASP A 130 -7.28 -33.10 -6.50
CA ASP A 130 -7.67 -34.31 -5.79
C ASP A 130 -7.67 -35.49 -6.77
N PRO A 131 -6.81 -36.51 -6.61
CA PRO A 131 -6.82 -37.67 -7.51
C PRO A 131 -8.06 -38.54 -7.30
N HIS A 132 -8.75 -38.39 -6.15
CA HIS A 132 -9.98 -39.10 -5.78
C HIS A 132 -11.22 -38.19 -5.84
N GLY A 133 -11.27 -37.30 -6.84
CA GLY A 133 -12.36 -36.36 -7.04
C GLY A 133 -13.78 -36.97 -7.13
N ASP A 134 -13.91 -38.30 -7.27
CA ASP A 134 -15.21 -38.94 -7.49
C ASP A 134 -15.63 -40.03 -6.47
N ASP A 135 -14.80 -40.44 -5.50
CA ASP A 135 -15.11 -41.64 -4.66
C ASP A 135 -15.37 -41.38 -3.15
N LEU A 136 -15.43 -40.14 -2.69
CA LEU A 136 -15.75 -39.80 -1.28
C LEU A 136 -17.00 -38.91 -1.14
N LEU A 137 -17.95 -39.02 -2.06
CA LEU A 137 -19.18 -38.22 -2.09
C LEU A 137 -20.19 -38.51 -0.97
N ASN A 138 -19.96 -39.50 -0.09
CA ASN A 138 -20.97 -39.89 0.92
C ASN A 138 -20.61 -39.57 2.37
N ALA A 139 -19.50 -38.89 2.65
CA ALA A 139 -19.24 -38.33 3.97
C ALA A 139 -18.54 -36.98 3.81
N ARG A 140 -19.23 -35.86 4.11
CA ARG A 140 -18.55 -34.56 4.22
C ARG A 140 -17.55 -34.66 5.37
N PRO A 141 -16.23 -34.74 5.11
CA PRO A 141 -15.29 -34.99 6.17
C PRO A 141 -15.16 -33.72 7.04
N ALA A 142 -14.84 -33.91 8.32
CA ALA A 142 -14.70 -32.79 9.24
C ALA A 142 -13.70 -31.73 8.70
N PRO A 143 -13.97 -30.42 8.87
CA PRO A 143 -13.06 -29.37 8.44
C PRO A 143 -11.67 -29.49 9.06
N ILE A 144 -10.63 -29.10 8.33
CA ILE A 144 -9.25 -29.12 8.83
C ILE A 144 -9.00 -27.86 9.65
N GLU A 145 -8.96 -27.98 10.98
CA GLU A 145 -8.58 -26.85 11.84
C GLU A 145 -7.12 -26.42 11.63
N GLN A 146 -6.88 -25.12 11.83
CA GLN A 146 -5.56 -24.54 11.61
C GLN A 146 -4.46 -25.22 12.43
N VAL A 147 -4.73 -25.53 13.71
CA VAL A 147 -3.76 -26.16 14.62
C VAL A 147 -3.29 -27.53 14.12
N HIS A 148 -4.21 -28.35 13.59
CA HIS A 148 -3.88 -29.69 13.11
C HIS A 148 -3.07 -29.64 11.82
N PHE A 149 -3.45 -28.79 10.88
CA PHE A 149 -2.69 -28.60 9.65
C PHE A 149 -1.27 -28.07 9.92
N ILE A 150 -1.16 -27.14 10.85
CA ILE A 150 0.10 -26.60 11.31
C ILE A 150 1.01 -27.71 11.89
N ASN A 151 0.48 -28.57 12.77
CA ASN A 151 1.22 -29.72 13.29
C ASN A 151 1.62 -30.73 12.19
N PHE A 152 0.76 -30.91 11.19
CA PHE A 152 1.07 -31.72 10.02
C PHE A 152 2.23 -31.15 9.20
N THR A 153 2.17 -29.85 8.84
CA THR A 153 3.21 -29.18 8.06
C THR A 153 4.56 -29.14 8.78
N LYS A 154 4.59 -29.07 10.12
CA LYS A 154 5.82 -29.28 10.91
C LYS A 154 6.50 -30.62 10.64
N ARG A 155 5.69 -31.67 10.47
CA ARG A 155 6.17 -33.04 10.29
C ARG A 155 6.57 -33.28 8.84
N VAL A 156 5.67 -33.01 7.90
CA VAL A 156 5.82 -33.39 6.49
C VAL A 156 6.42 -32.27 5.63
N GLY A 157 6.13 -31.02 5.97
CA GLY A 157 6.55 -29.85 5.21
C GLY A 157 8.06 -29.62 5.24
N ARG A 158 8.56 -28.95 4.19
CA ARG A 158 9.95 -28.48 4.15
C ARG A 158 10.07 -27.11 4.82
N LYS A 159 11.29 -26.79 5.27
CA LYS A 159 11.57 -25.57 6.02
C LYS A 159 11.89 -24.40 5.08
N CYS A 160 11.50 -23.20 5.51
CA CYS A 160 12.00 -21.93 5.00
C CYS A 160 12.89 -21.28 6.07
N TYR A 161 13.90 -20.52 5.65
CA TYR A 161 14.88 -19.85 6.51
C TYR A 161 14.83 -18.35 6.29
N ARG A 162 14.95 -17.52 7.35
CA ARG A 162 14.84 -16.05 7.29
C ARG A 162 16.00 -15.38 8.04
N SER A 163 16.64 -14.36 7.45
CA SER A 163 17.82 -13.68 8.03
C SER A 163 17.52 -12.83 9.27
N ASN A 164 16.44 -12.06 9.26
CA ASN A 164 16.12 -11.05 10.28
C ASN A 164 15.48 -11.58 11.57
N LYS A 165 15.73 -12.84 11.95
CA LYS A 165 15.43 -13.37 13.29
C LYS A 165 16.49 -14.41 13.62
N ILE A 166 17.29 -14.17 14.66
CA ILE A 166 18.36 -15.08 15.10
C ILE A 166 17.74 -16.45 15.44
N LEU A 167 17.88 -17.43 14.54
CA LEU A 167 18.28 -18.81 14.81
C LEU A 167 18.39 -19.63 13.51
N ILE A 168 19.57 -20.23 13.38
CA ILE A 168 19.89 -21.37 12.53
C ILE A 168 18.73 -22.39 12.48
N LEU A 169 18.34 -22.77 11.26
CA LEU A 169 17.56 -23.94 10.85
C LEU A 169 16.36 -24.36 11.74
N ARG A 170 15.24 -23.60 11.74
CA ARG A 170 13.97 -24.06 12.35
C ARG A 170 12.75 -23.95 11.43
N PRO A 171 11.72 -24.81 11.61
CA PRO A 171 10.52 -24.82 10.77
C PRO A 171 9.70 -23.55 10.94
N TYR A 172 8.90 -23.24 9.91
CA TYR A 172 8.02 -22.07 9.74
C TYR A 172 7.19 -21.68 10.98
N GLU A 173 6.92 -22.60 11.90
CA GLU A 173 6.15 -22.32 13.12
C GLU A 173 6.92 -21.67 14.28
N ASP A 174 8.25 -21.74 14.30
CA ASP A 174 9.03 -21.01 15.30
C ASP A 174 9.10 -19.50 14.95
N LEU A 175 8.66 -19.10 13.74
CA LEU A 175 8.37 -17.71 13.39
C LEU A 175 7.12 -17.16 14.12
N LEU A 176 6.24 -18.06 14.60
CA LEU A 176 4.94 -17.76 15.23
C LEU A 176 4.96 -17.84 16.77
N LYS A 177 6.01 -18.41 17.38
CA LYS A 177 6.11 -18.55 18.85
C LYS A 177 6.75 -17.38 19.57
N ASP A 178 7.20 -16.35 18.86
CA ASP A 178 7.79 -15.18 19.50
C ASP A 178 6.72 -14.17 19.94
N ARG A 179 5.92 -14.61 20.93
CA ARG A 179 5.25 -13.75 21.91
C ARG A 179 6.22 -13.35 23.03
N ARG A 180 7.54 -13.44 22.86
CA ARG A 180 8.43 -12.80 23.82
C ARG A 180 8.41 -11.30 23.57
N PRO A 181 8.25 -10.48 24.62
CA PRO A 181 8.49 -9.05 24.53
C PRO A 181 10.01 -8.87 24.44
N TYR A 182 10.59 -9.11 23.26
CA TYR A 182 11.95 -8.66 22.99
C TYR A 182 11.88 -7.13 22.88
N ASN A 183 12.15 -6.47 24.00
CA ASN A 183 12.52 -5.07 24.19
C ASN A 183 12.28 -4.19 22.97
N ALA A 184 11.23 -3.35 23.05
CA ALA A 184 10.90 -2.21 22.20
C ALA A 184 11.65 -2.19 20.87
N GLU A 185 10.99 -2.56 19.76
CA GLU A 185 11.50 -2.50 18.38
C GLU A 185 12.49 -1.34 18.22
N LYS A 186 13.80 -1.64 18.33
CA LYS A 186 14.87 -0.64 18.33
C LYS A 186 15.17 -0.14 16.92
N TRP A 187 14.32 -0.46 15.95
CA TRP A 187 14.35 -0.03 14.58
C TRP A 187 12.93 0.11 14.03
N ALA A 188 12.65 1.21 13.33
CA ALA A 188 11.42 1.38 12.55
C ALA A 188 11.73 1.99 11.18
N VAL A 189 10.86 1.76 10.19
CA VAL A 189 11.04 2.28 8.82
C VAL A 189 11.20 3.80 8.82
N GLU A 190 10.36 4.51 9.59
CA GLU A 190 10.29 5.97 9.59
C GLU A 190 11.37 6.63 10.45
N THR A 191 11.80 5.99 11.54
CA THR A 191 12.72 6.59 12.53
C THR A 191 14.12 5.96 12.53
N GLY A 192 14.31 4.87 11.78
CA GLY A 192 15.57 4.13 11.70
C GLY A 192 15.94 3.45 13.02
N PHE A 193 17.25 3.25 13.22
CA PHE A 193 17.78 2.64 14.44
C PHE A 193 17.69 3.59 15.63
N SER A 194 17.17 3.10 16.75
CA SER A 194 17.19 3.77 18.05
C SER A 194 18.63 4.10 18.46
N PRO A 195 18.88 5.23 19.14
CA PRO A 195 20.21 5.55 19.67
C PRO A 195 20.77 4.48 20.63
N ASN A 196 19.90 3.68 21.26
CA ASN A 196 20.27 2.60 22.17
C ASN A 196 20.39 1.22 21.47
N ALA A 197 20.44 1.20 20.13
CA ALA A 197 20.59 -0.01 19.33
C ALA A 197 22.07 -0.42 19.26
N THR A 198 22.36 -1.66 19.66
CA THR A 198 23.67 -2.29 19.49
C THR A 198 23.81 -2.84 18.06
N ASN A 199 25.03 -3.20 17.64
CA ASN A 199 25.28 -3.82 16.33
C ASN A 199 24.61 -5.20 16.15
N GLU A 200 24.17 -5.82 17.24
CA GLU A 200 23.43 -7.09 17.25
C GLU A 200 21.90 -6.90 17.14
N THR A 201 21.44 -5.64 17.12
CA THR A 201 20.02 -5.31 16.94
C THR A 201 19.53 -5.84 15.59
N ILE A 202 18.30 -6.33 15.56
CA ILE A 202 17.64 -6.79 14.35
C ILE A 202 16.70 -5.69 13.83
N PRO A 203 16.70 -5.40 12.52
CA PRO A 203 17.59 -5.95 11.48
C PRO A 203 19.05 -5.52 11.69
N TRP A 204 20.01 -6.33 11.23
CA TRP A 204 21.43 -5.93 11.28
C TRP A 204 21.68 -4.69 10.44
N ARG A 205 22.71 -3.92 10.79
CA ARG A 205 23.15 -2.80 9.94
C ARG A 205 23.93 -3.35 8.74
N LEU A 206 23.92 -2.64 7.62
CA LEU A 206 24.72 -2.99 6.44
C LEU A 206 26.20 -2.64 6.66
N ILE A 207 26.88 -3.39 7.53
CA ILE A 207 28.30 -3.25 7.86
C ILE A 207 29.03 -4.49 7.35
N GLY A 208 29.86 -4.34 6.31
CA GLY A 208 30.71 -5.42 5.79
C GLY A 208 30.19 -6.16 4.54
N SER A 209 30.65 -7.39 4.37
CA SER A 209 30.64 -8.14 3.09
C SER A 209 29.40 -9.05 2.92
N GLY A 210 28.21 -8.47 2.74
CA GLY A 210 27.01 -9.18 2.26
C GLY A 210 26.63 -10.49 3.00
N LEU A 211 25.91 -11.39 2.32
CA LEU A 211 25.55 -12.72 2.82
C LEU A 211 26.02 -13.78 1.81
N THR A 212 26.78 -14.78 2.29
CA THR A 212 27.19 -15.95 1.50
C THR A 212 26.65 -17.21 2.16
N ILE A 213 25.89 -18.01 1.42
CA ILE A 213 25.31 -19.27 1.91
C ILE A 213 25.53 -20.39 0.90
N MET A 214 25.83 -21.59 1.39
CA MET A 214 25.87 -22.80 0.56
C MET A 214 24.61 -23.62 0.85
N LEU A 215 23.82 -23.88 -0.20
CA LEU A 215 22.55 -24.57 -0.09
C LEU A 215 22.66 -25.99 -0.62
N LYS A 216 22.14 -26.96 0.14
CA LYS A 216 22.10 -28.37 -0.26
C LYS A 216 20.67 -28.78 -0.62
N THR A 217 20.44 -29.09 -1.90
CA THR A 217 19.18 -29.68 -2.35
C THR A 217 19.13 -31.18 -2.03
N ASP A 218 17.92 -31.69 -1.78
CA ASP A 218 17.66 -33.09 -1.45
C ASP A 218 16.62 -33.63 -2.43
N VAL A 219 17.03 -33.73 -3.71
CA VAL A 219 16.14 -33.96 -4.86
C VAL A 219 15.41 -35.29 -4.75
N ASP A 220 16.06 -36.33 -4.24
CA ASP A 220 15.49 -37.68 -4.10
C ASP A 220 14.26 -37.72 -3.18
N ASN A 221 14.20 -36.78 -2.22
CA ASN A 221 13.12 -36.64 -1.26
C ASN A 221 12.06 -35.60 -1.67
N TYR A 222 12.04 -35.17 -2.93
CA TYR A 222 10.98 -34.31 -3.46
C TYR A 222 9.66 -35.07 -3.56
N PHE A 223 8.59 -34.48 -3.04
CA PHE A 223 7.23 -35.02 -3.15
C PHE A 223 6.35 -34.15 -4.04
N CYS A 224 6.27 -32.86 -3.72
CA CYS A 224 5.52 -31.89 -4.51
C CYS A 224 6.27 -30.58 -4.55
N SER A 225 6.61 -30.14 -5.76
CA SER A 225 7.38 -28.91 -5.96
C SER A 225 6.45 -27.75 -6.29
N SER A 226 6.84 -26.56 -5.84
CA SER A 226 6.16 -25.32 -6.20
C SER A 226 6.48 -24.81 -7.62
N THR A 227 7.35 -25.52 -8.35
CA THR A 227 7.83 -25.24 -9.71
C THR A 227 8.23 -26.54 -10.42
N ASN A 228 8.39 -26.52 -11.74
CA ASN A 228 8.86 -27.67 -12.53
C ASN A 228 10.39 -27.91 -12.41
N SER A 229 11.00 -27.54 -11.28
CA SER A 229 12.45 -27.63 -11.05
C SER A 229 12.74 -27.89 -9.58
N ALA A 230 13.96 -28.35 -9.31
CA ALA A 230 14.52 -28.54 -7.97
C ALA A 230 15.51 -27.42 -7.64
N GLY A 231 15.51 -26.96 -6.40
CA GLY A 231 16.28 -25.79 -6.01
C GLY A 231 15.68 -25.04 -4.84
N PHE A 232 16.02 -23.76 -4.75
CA PHE A 232 15.55 -22.87 -3.70
C PHE A 232 14.92 -21.63 -4.30
N LYS A 233 13.89 -21.13 -3.61
CA LYS A 233 13.29 -19.83 -3.85
C LYS A 233 13.80 -18.86 -2.80
N ILE A 234 14.38 -17.75 -3.25
CA ILE A 234 14.86 -16.68 -2.39
C ILE A 234 13.98 -15.45 -2.59
N SER A 235 13.53 -14.84 -1.51
CA SER A 235 12.92 -13.51 -1.54
C SER A 235 13.69 -12.55 -0.68
N ILE A 236 13.82 -11.33 -1.19
CA ILE A 236 14.48 -10.21 -0.54
C ILE A 236 13.38 -9.19 -0.28
N ALA A 237 13.19 -8.83 0.98
CA ALA A 237 12.14 -7.92 1.40
C ALA A 237 12.62 -6.96 2.48
N ASP A 238 11.85 -5.91 2.72
CA ASP A 238 12.04 -5.06 3.89
C ASP A 238 12.05 -5.90 5.20
N PRO A 239 12.84 -5.52 6.22
CA PRO A 239 12.86 -6.18 7.52
C PRO A 239 11.50 -6.47 8.15
N LEU A 240 10.54 -5.55 8.01
CA LEU A 240 9.21 -5.63 8.61
C LEU A 240 8.16 -6.23 7.67
N GLU A 241 8.51 -6.53 6.43
CA GLU A 241 7.59 -7.14 5.46
C GLU A 241 7.62 -8.66 5.46
N LEU A 242 6.54 -9.25 4.96
CA LEU A 242 6.42 -10.69 4.80
C LEU A 242 6.94 -11.08 3.40
N PRO A 243 7.72 -12.16 3.30
CA PRO A 243 8.24 -12.67 2.02
C PRO A 243 7.14 -13.39 1.22
N LEU A 244 6.08 -12.67 0.83
CA LEU A 244 4.94 -13.23 0.13
C LEU A 244 4.90 -12.73 -1.32
N GLY A 245 5.28 -13.62 -2.24
CA GLY A 245 4.73 -13.64 -3.59
C GLY A 245 5.40 -12.81 -4.69
N GLU A 246 6.21 -11.80 -4.38
CA GLU A 246 6.81 -10.93 -5.41
C GLU A 246 8.34 -10.85 -5.26
N GLY A 247 9.08 -10.84 -6.39
CA GLY A 247 10.55 -10.78 -6.41
C GLY A 247 11.27 -12.10 -6.07
N LEU A 248 10.64 -13.24 -6.33
CA LEU A 248 11.21 -14.56 -6.03
C LEU A 248 12.35 -14.93 -7.00
N ILE A 249 13.55 -15.08 -6.48
CA ILE A 249 14.74 -15.53 -7.19
C ILE A 249 14.83 -17.04 -7.09
N THR A 250 14.95 -17.72 -8.23
CA THR A 250 15.14 -19.17 -8.28
C THR A 250 16.62 -19.50 -8.34
N ILE A 251 17.09 -20.33 -7.41
CA ILE A 251 18.45 -20.87 -7.40
C ILE A 251 18.39 -22.36 -7.70
N LEU A 252 18.98 -22.74 -8.84
CA LEU A 252 19.15 -24.13 -9.23
C LEU A 252 20.43 -24.70 -8.61
N PRO A 253 20.48 -26.00 -8.31
CA PRO A 253 21.70 -26.64 -7.85
C PRO A 253 22.81 -26.56 -8.91
N GLY A 254 24.08 -26.47 -8.48
CA GLY A 254 25.24 -26.41 -9.37
C GLY A 254 25.65 -25.01 -9.84
N PHE A 255 24.94 -23.96 -9.43
CA PHE A 255 25.25 -22.57 -9.81
C PHE A 255 25.73 -21.75 -8.61
N LYS A 256 26.69 -20.86 -8.84
CA LYS A 256 26.98 -19.74 -7.92
C LYS A 256 26.22 -18.52 -8.42
N ILE A 257 25.36 -17.96 -7.57
CA ILE A 257 24.59 -16.75 -7.90
C ILE A 257 25.04 -15.63 -6.97
N GLU A 258 25.44 -14.51 -7.58
CA GLU A 258 25.79 -13.28 -6.88
C GLU A 258 24.67 -12.26 -7.13
N ILE A 259 24.06 -11.78 -6.04
CA ILE A 259 22.92 -10.86 -6.10
C ILE A 259 23.38 -9.52 -5.52
N ALA A 260 23.45 -8.50 -6.37
CA ALA A 260 23.73 -7.14 -5.95
C ALA A 260 22.42 -6.44 -5.59
N ILE A 261 22.39 -5.85 -4.40
CA ILE A 261 21.21 -5.16 -3.86
C ILE A 261 21.54 -3.67 -3.73
N SER A 262 20.74 -2.83 -4.40
CA SER A 262 20.83 -1.37 -4.25
C SER A 262 19.57 -0.85 -3.53
N PRO A 263 19.67 -0.45 -2.25
CA PRO A 263 18.52 0.04 -1.50
C PRO A 263 18.17 1.47 -1.92
N LEU A 264 16.87 1.73 -2.11
CA LEU A 264 16.31 3.06 -2.32
C LEU A 264 15.38 3.40 -1.15
N ILE A 265 15.76 4.40 -0.36
CA ILE A 265 14.95 4.89 0.76
C ILE A 265 14.32 6.22 0.36
N LYS A 266 13.03 6.37 0.67
CA LYS A 266 12.28 7.60 0.45
C LYS A 266 11.57 7.99 1.74
N ASP A 267 12.10 9.00 2.42
CA ASP A 267 11.55 9.50 3.66
C ASP A 267 10.77 10.78 3.43
N ALA A 268 9.66 10.94 4.16
CA ALA A 268 8.89 12.18 4.19
C ALA A 268 9.55 13.20 5.13
N ARG A 269 9.39 14.49 4.83
CA ARG A 269 9.74 15.54 5.81
C ARG A 269 8.82 15.45 7.03
N THR A 270 9.36 15.72 8.21
CA THR A 270 8.62 15.74 9.47
C THR A 270 7.49 16.78 9.50
N SER A 271 7.57 17.84 8.69
CA SER A 271 6.46 18.80 8.53
C SER A 271 5.22 18.13 7.95
N LEU A 272 5.38 17.10 7.09
CA LEU A 272 4.26 16.43 6.44
C LEU A 272 3.39 15.63 7.43
N THR A 273 3.98 15.11 8.52
CA THR A 273 3.24 14.36 9.56
C THR A 273 2.44 15.28 10.48
N HIS A 274 2.84 16.55 10.63
CA HIS A 274 2.18 17.51 11.52
C HIS A 274 1.23 18.46 10.78
N ASP A 275 1.60 18.89 9.57
CA ASP A 275 0.91 19.95 8.84
C ASP A 275 -0.18 19.42 7.90
N THR A 276 -0.26 18.11 7.69
CA THR A 276 -1.24 17.49 6.79
C THR A 276 -1.97 16.32 7.45
N THR A 277 -3.17 16.01 6.97
CA THR A 277 -3.96 14.88 7.46
C THR A 277 -3.87 13.72 6.47
N ALA A 278 -4.11 12.49 6.95
CA ALA A 278 -4.19 11.30 6.11
C ALA A 278 -5.16 11.48 4.91
N ALA A 279 -6.28 12.18 5.13
CA ALA A 279 -7.31 12.40 4.12
C ALA A 279 -6.86 13.35 3.01
N SER A 280 -6.05 14.38 3.32
CA SER A 280 -5.54 15.29 2.29
C SER A 280 -4.39 14.68 1.48
N ARG A 281 -3.59 13.78 2.07
CA ARG A 281 -2.45 13.12 1.41
C ARG A 281 -2.73 11.75 0.80
N TRP A 282 -3.89 11.16 1.09
CA TRP A 282 -4.35 9.87 0.54
C TRP A 282 -3.41 8.68 0.81
N CYS A 283 -2.55 8.80 1.82
CA CYS A 283 -1.69 7.74 2.33
C CYS A 283 -1.68 7.77 3.87
N HIS A 284 -1.22 6.68 4.49
CA HIS A 284 -1.17 6.53 5.94
C HIS A 284 0.26 6.30 6.42
N PHE A 285 0.64 6.96 7.52
CA PHE A 285 1.84 6.63 8.28
C PHE A 285 1.58 5.42 9.16
N SER A 286 2.65 4.79 9.62
CA SER A 286 2.61 3.55 10.40
C SER A 286 1.78 3.65 11.68
N ASN A 287 1.73 4.85 12.28
CA ASN A 287 1.03 5.15 13.52
C ASN A 287 -0.44 5.57 13.33
N GLU A 288 -0.84 6.03 12.15
CA GLU A 288 -2.18 6.55 11.88
C GLU A 288 -3.21 5.46 11.62
N ARG A 289 -2.80 4.37 10.95
CA ARG A 289 -3.67 3.25 10.63
C ARG A 289 -3.18 1.99 11.32
N LYS A 290 -4.02 1.45 12.20
CA LYS A 290 -3.74 0.18 12.88
C LYS A 290 -4.44 -0.96 12.15
N LEU A 291 -3.68 -2.00 11.83
CA LEU A 291 -4.17 -3.26 11.26
C LEU A 291 -4.52 -4.23 12.42
N LYS A 292 -5.45 -5.15 12.20
CA LYS A 292 -5.85 -6.13 13.22
C LYS A 292 -4.86 -7.30 13.32
N LEU A 293 -4.34 -7.76 12.19
CA LEU A 293 -3.46 -8.93 12.09
C LEU A 293 -1.98 -8.56 12.15
N TYR A 294 -1.63 -7.33 11.77
CA TYR A 294 -0.26 -6.86 11.66
C TYR A 294 0.00 -5.65 12.57
N LYS A 295 1.20 -5.56 13.14
CA LYS A 295 1.56 -4.48 14.07
C LYS A 295 1.80 -3.12 13.38
N SER A 296 2.32 -3.14 12.16
CA SER A 296 2.63 -1.93 11.38
C SER A 296 1.87 -1.92 10.06
N TYR A 297 1.46 -0.73 9.64
CA TYR A 297 0.80 -0.51 8.37
C TYR A 297 1.80 -0.58 7.21
N SER A 298 1.45 -1.35 6.18
CA SER A 298 1.96 -1.18 4.83
C SER A 298 0.83 -1.51 3.85
N LEU A 299 0.94 -1.06 2.60
CA LEU A 299 -0.07 -1.35 1.59
C LEU A 299 -0.26 -2.86 1.42
N LEU A 300 0.84 -3.60 1.31
CA LEU A 300 0.82 -5.06 1.18
C LEU A 300 0.12 -5.74 2.37
N LYS A 301 0.45 -5.36 3.62
CA LYS A 301 -0.19 -5.91 4.83
C LYS A 301 -1.68 -5.60 4.88
N CYS A 302 -2.08 -4.39 4.49
CA CYS A 302 -3.48 -3.98 4.43
C CYS A 302 -4.26 -4.84 3.41
N LEU A 303 -3.69 -5.08 2.22
CA LEU A 303 -4.31 -5.93 1.20
C LEU A 303 -4.38 -7.39 1.62
N MET A 304 -3.36 -7.88 2.33
CA MET A 304 -3.35 -9.23 2.88
C MET A 304 -4.42 -9.41 3.96
N GLU A 305 -4.55 -8.46 4.89
CA GLU A 305 -5.62 -8.49 5.90
C GLU A 305 -7.01 -8.44 5.24
N CYS A 306 -7.18 -7.59 4.23
CA CYS A 306 -8.40 -7.53 3.43
C CYS A 306 -8.71 -8.88 2.76
N GLN A 307 -7.73 -9.49 2.09
CA GLN A 307 -7.89 -10.79 1.43
C GLN A 307 -8.27 -11.88 2.43
N ILE A 308 -7.63 -11.92 3.59
CA ILE A 308 -7.93 -12.90 4.64
C ILE A 308 -9.36 -12.70 5.17
N ASN A 309 -9.77 -11.44 5.41
CA ASN A 309 -11.11 -11.13 5.89
C ASN A 309 -12.18 -11.55 4.88
N TYR A 310 -12.03 -11.15 3.61
CA TYR A 310 -12.96 -11.53 2.54
C TYR A 310 -13.01 -13.03 2.30
N THR A 311 -11.86 -13.73 2.37
CA THR A 311 -11.85 -15.20 2.23
C THR A 311 -12.62 -15.86 3.37
N THR A 312 -12.48 -15.34 4.60
CA THR A 312 -13.18 -15.86 5.77
C THR A 312 -14.69 -15.64 5.64
N GLU A 313 -15.12 -14.44 5.21
CA GLU A 313 -16.53 -14.07 5.06
C GLU A 313 -17.21 -14.78 3.87
N MET A 314 -16.54 -14.88 2.71
CA MET A 314 -17.15 -15.46 1.50
C MET A 314 -16.96 -16.98 1.40
N CYS A 315 -15.79 -17.49 1.78
CA CYS A 315 -15.46 -18.91 1.61
C CYS A 315 -15.60 -19.73 2.90
N ASN A 316 -15.93 -19.11 4.05
CA ASN A 316 -16.04 -19.75 5.37
C ASN A 316 -14.79 -20.58 5.75
N CYS A 317 -13.62 -20.15 5.28
CA CYS A 317 -12.35 -20.81 5.51
C CYS A 317 -11.22 -19.78 5.58
N VAL A 318 -10.11 -20.16 6.21
CA VAL A 318 -8.94 -19.29 6.38
C VAL A 318 -7.77 -19.84 5.55
N PRO A 319 -7.08 -19.02 4.74
CA PRO A 319 -5.89 -19.48 4.02
C PRO A 319 -4.82 -19.99 5.00
N TYR A 320 -4.09 -21.04 4.63
CA TYR A 320 -3.11 -21.65 5.54
C TYR A 320 -1.97 -20.70 5.97
N TYR A 321 -1.69 -19.66 5.18
CA TYR A 321 -0.68 -18.65 5.47
C TYR A 321 -1.19 -17.51 6.36
N ALA A 322 -2.51 -17.44 6.63
CA ALA A 322 -3.08 -16.38 7.44
C ALA A 322 -2.63 -16.52 8.91
N LEU A 323 -2.27 -15.39 9.53
CA LEU A 323 -1.84 -15.33 10.93
C LEU A 323 -3.03 -15.29 11.93
N SER A 324 -4.26 -15.48 11.45
CA SER A 324 -5.51 -15.27 12.20
C SER A 324 -6.12 -16.56 12.75
N ASN A 325 -6.80 -16.43 13.89
CA ASN A 325 -7.70 -17.36 14.60
C ASN A 325 -7.46 -18.88 14.44
N ARG A 326 -6.92 -19.50 15.50
CA ARG A 326 -6.53 -20.93 15.54
C ARG A 326 -7.68 -21.92 15.43
N THR A 327 -8.92 -21.46 15.64
CA THR A 327 -10.12 -22.31 15.64
C THR A 327 -10.84 -22.34 14.29
N SER A 328 -10.47 -21.47 13.35
CA SER A 328 -11.09 -21.45 12.03
C SER A 328 -10.55 -22.58 11.13
N PRO A 329 -11.39 -23.19 10.27
CA PRO A 329 -10.95 -24.22 9.36
C PRO A 329 -10.11 -23.63 8.23
N ILE A 330 -9.11 -24.38 7.77
CA ILE A 330 -8.27 -24.01 6.63
C ILE A 330 -9.02 -24.24 5.32
N CYS A 331 -8.77 -23.36 4.36
CA CYS A 331 -9.25 -23.54 3.01
C CYS A 331 -8.62 -24.76 2.34
N GLU A 332 -9.48 -25.75 2.10
CA GLU A 332 -9.20 -26.95 1.32
C GLU A 332 -9.35 -26.74 -0.19
N GLN A 333 -8.99 -27.77 -0.98
CA GLN A 333 -9.10 -27.75 -2.44
C GLN A 333 -10.50 -27.44 -2.96
N ARG A 334 -11.56 -27.88 -2.25
CA ARG A 334 -12.96 -27.55 -2.58
C ARG A 334 -13.26 -26.05 -2.55
N HIS A 335 -12.49 -25.26 -1.81
CA HIS A 335 -12.66 -23.81 -1.73
C HIS A 335 -11.82 -23.05 -2.76
N LYS A 336 -11.01 -23.74 -3.58
CA LYS A 336 -10.08 -23.09 -4.53
C LYS A 336 -10.80 -22.16 -5.50
N ALA A 337 -11.98 -22.56 -5.99
CA ALA A 337 -12.79 -21.70 -6.87
C ALA A 337 -13.18 -20.37 -6.19
N CYS A 338 -13.62 -20.42 -4.92
CA CYS A 338 -13.95 -19.24 -4.14
C CYS A 338 -12.71 -18.39 -3.83
N GLN A 339 -11.59 -19.02 -3.47
CA GLN A 339 -10.33 -18.31 -3.23
C GLN A 339 -9.81 -17.56 -4.46
N ASN A 340 -9.98 -18.14 -5.65
CA ASN A 340 -9.60 -17.49 -6.90
C ASN A 340 -10.44 -16.23 -7.13
N GLN A 341 -11.77 -16.30 -6.93
CA GLN A 341 -12.65 -15.13 -7.02
C GLN A 341 -12.24 -14.02 -6.05
N VAL A 342 -11.91 -14.36 -4.80
CA VAL A 342 -11.41 -13.39 -3.81
C VAL A 342 -10.07 -12.78 -4.27
N SER A 343 -9.20 -13.59 -4.87
CA SER A 343 -7.90 -13.13 -5.36
C SER A 343 -8.04 -12.17 -6.55
N ASP A 344 -9.01 -12.41 -7.43
CA ASP A 344 -9.35 -11.53 -8.56
C ASP A 344 -9.91 -10.19 -8.06
N LEU A 345 -10.79 -10.22 -7.05
CA LEU A 345 -11.28 -9.00 -6.40
C LEU A 345 -10.15 -8.16 -5.80
N ARG A 346 -9.17 -8.81 -5.15
CA ARG A 346 -7.96 -8.13 -4.64
C ARG A 346 -7.16 -7.50 -5.77
N ALA A 347 -6.95 -8.21 -6.87
CA ALA A 347 -6.22 -7.69 -8.02
C ALA A 347 -6.92 -6.45 -8.62
N ASN A 348 -8.25 -6.51 -8.77
CA ASN A 348 -9.05 -5.39 -9.26
C ASN A 348 -9.03 -4.18 -8.30
N ALA A 349 -9.13 -4.42 -6.99
CA ALA A 349 -9.04 -3.37 -5.98
C ALA A 349 -7.65 -2.69 -5.99
N TYR A 350 -6.57 -3.47 -6.11
CA TYR A 350 -5.22 -2.95 -6.25
C TYR A 350 -5.06 -2.11 -7.53
N GLN A 351 -5.54 -2.62 -8.67
CA GLN A 351 -5.47 -1.91 -9.94
C GLN A 351 -6.29 -0.61 -9.88
N THR A 352 -7.46 -0.62 -9.23
CA THR A 352 -8.30 0.57 -9.04
C THR A 352 -7.60 1.59 -8.15
N ALA A 353 -6.98 1.15 -7.05
CA ALA A 353 -6.20 2.02 -6.17
C ALA A 353 -5.01 2.64 -6.93
N MET A 354 -4.26 1.83 -7.68
CA MET A 354 -3.17 2.33 -8.52
C MET A 354 -3.67 3.31 -9.57
N ASN A 355 -4.76 3.02 -10.27
CA ASN A 355 -5.35 3.92 -11.26
C ASN A 355 -5.81 5.25 -10.63
N MET A 356 -6.40 5.22 -9.43
CA MET A 356 -6.77 6.46 -8.69
C MET A 356 -5.54 7.28 -8.31
N ILE A 357 -4.42 6.63 -7.99
CA ILE A 357 -3.15 7.28 -7.67
C ILE A 357 -2.51 7.89 -8.93
N PHE A 358 -2.43 7.14 -10.03
CA PHE A 358 -1.85 7.59 -11.30
C PHE A 358 -2.71 8.63 -12.03
N ALA A 359 -4.03 8.65 -11.80
CA ALA A 359 -4.92 9.70 -12.31
C ALA A 359 -4.68 11.08 -11.65
N ARG A 360 -3.85 11.15 -10.60
CA ARG A 360 -3.43 12.41 -9.96
C ARG A 360 -1.94 12.66 -10.23
N PRO A 361 -1.59 13.43 -11.27
CA PRO A 361 -0.20 13.60 -11.71
C PRO A 361 0.75 14.10 -10.61
N ASN A 362 0.23 14.85 -9.63
CA ASN A 362 1.02 15.42 -8.54
C ASN A 362 1.23 14.48 -7.34
N LEU A 363 0.50 13.35 -7.20
CA LEU A 363 0.68 12.39 -6.08
C LEU A 363 1.62 11.22 -6.44
N THR A 364 1.97 11.07 -7.72
CA THR A 364 2.80 9.97 -8.24
C THR A 364 4.19 9.90 -7.59
N SER A 365 4.72 11.02 -7.10
CA SER A 365 6.04 11.09 -6.46
C SER A 365 6.05 10.73 -4.96
N ALA A 366 4.91 10.78 -4.25
CA ALA A 366 4.82 10.47 -2.82
C ALA A 366 4.42 9.03 -2.50
N LEU A 367 3.82 8.29 -3.44
CA LEU A 367 3.31 6.93 -3.21
C LEU A 367 4.21 5.81 -3.75
N LEU A 368 5.31 6.14 -4.44
CA LEU A 368 6.39 5.19 -4.72
C LEU A 368 7.25 4.92 -3.46
N THR A 369 6.63 4.87 -2.27
CA THR A 369 7.24 4.60 -0.96
C THR A 369 7.29 3.12 -0.60
N ASP A 370 6.72 2.25 -1.43
CA ASP A 370 7.19 0.85 -1.42
C ASP A 370 8.63 0.90 -1.95
N GLY A 371 9.60 0.73 -1.06
CA GLY A 371 11.01 0.76 -1.40
C GLY A 371 11.29 -0.24 -2.51
N TYR A 372 11.49 0.24 -3.74
CA TYR A 372 11.90 -0.62 -4.83
C TYR A 372 13.36 -1.01 -4.60
N LEU A 373 13.59 -2.27 -4.28
CA LEU A 373 14.91 -2.88 -4.34
C LEU A 373 15.24 -3.12 -5.82
N ALA A 374 16.22 -2.40 -6.36
CA ALA A 374 16.79 -2.75 -7.64
C ALA A 374 17.70 -3.98 -7.44
N ILE A 375 17.30 -5.10 -8.04
CA ILE A 375 18.01 -6.37 -7.95
C ILE A 375 18.69 -6.63 -9.29
N SER A 376 20.02 -6.74 -9.29
CA SER A 376 20.80 -7.20 -10.44
C SER A 376 21.36 -8.59 -10.16
N GLN A 377 21.21 -9.52 -11.11
CA GLN A 377 21.62 -10.91 -10.98
C GLN A 377 22.66 -11.26 -12.05
N THR A 378 23.74 -11.91 -11.62
CA THR A 378 24.75 -12.47 -12.53
C THR A 378 24.89 -13.96 -12.27
N TYR A 379 24.76 -14.77 -13.31
CA TYR A 379 24.94 -16.21 -13.27
C TYR A 379 26.38 -16.57 -13.65
N ARG A 380 27.05 -17.37 -12.82
CA ARG A 380 28.29 -18.05 -13.20
C ARG A 380 28.15 -19.54 -12.96
N ASN A 381 28.55 -20.32 -13.96
CA ASN A 381 28.69 -21.77 -13.82
C ASN A 381 29.90 -22.07 -12.95
N PHE A 382 29.80 -23.13 -12.15
CA PHE A 382 30.96 -23.69 -11.45
C PHE A 382 31.90 -24.42 -12.41
#